data_AF-X1RGU4-F1
#
_entry.id   AF-X1RGU4-F1
#
_cell.length_a   1.000
_cell.length_b   1.000
_cell.length_c   1.000
_cell.angle_alpha   90.00
_cell.angle_beta   90.00
_cell.angle_gamma   90.00
#
_symmetry.space_group_name_H-M   'P 1'
#
loop_
_entity.id
_entity.type
_entity.pdbx_description
1 polymer ?
#
loop_
_entity_poly.entity_id
_entity_poly.type
_entity_poly.pdbx_seq_one_letter_code
_entity_poly.pdbx_strand_id
1 'polypeptide(L)'
;MLAEAPYAILIAGAALLGLYLANLFYDYQIPQYLSRKLGHLGGCVGFLLCPFLFHSFWWPLILTTAFTILLLYARAFRPKTFRGVGGSGRPQALAEIHFPATGIVIIGICWGLLDEPWLAVVPLCFMGGGDAITGLIRSKIYGREVKGNWGSLGMLITCLVLAYFIHPYW
;
A
#
# COMPACT_ATOMS: atom_id res chain seq x y z
N MET A 1 19.82 -4.67 -12.55
CA MET A 1 19.58 -5.52 -11.35
C MET A 1 20.53 -5.24 -10.19
N LEU A 2 21.79 -5.71 -10.14
CA LEU A 2 22.64 -5.50 -8.94
C LEU A 2 22.93 -4.02 -8.62
N ALA A 3 23.09 -3.18 -9.64
CA ALA A 3 23.29 -1.73 -9.46
C ALA A 3 22.08 -1.03 -8.82
N GLU A 4 20.87 -1.60 -8.93
CA GLU A 4 19.62 -1.05 -8.37
C GLU A 4 19.34 -1.60 -6.96
N ALA A 5 20.18 -2.51 -6.43
CA ALA A 5 20.00 -3.09 -5.10
C ALA A 5 19.88 -2.05 -3.96
N PRO A 6 20.61 -0.92 -3.97
CA PRO A 6 20.42 0.14 -2.97
C PRO A 6 18.98 0.70 -2.95
N TYR A 7 18.34 0.83 -4.12
CA TYR A 7 16.96 1.27 -4.22
C TYR A 7 15.99 0.23 -3.69
N ALA A 8 16.25 -1.06 -3.93
CA ALA A 8 15.45 -2.14 -3.36
C ALA A 8 15.51 -2.16 -1.83
N ILE A 9 16.70 -1.95 -1.26
CA ILE A 9 16.89 -1.82 0.20
C ILE A 9 16.13 -0.60 0.74
N LEU A 10 16.20 0.54 0.05
CA LEU A 10 15.47 1.75 0.42
C LEU A 10 13.95 1.51 0.47
N ILE A 11 13.38 0.89 -0.56
CA ILE A 11 11.95 0.59 -0.63
C ILE A 11 11.53 -0.41 0.45
N ALA A 12 12.31 -1.48 0.65
CA ALA A 12 12.06 -2.45 1.72
C ALA A 12 12.10 -1.78 3.11
N GLY A 13 13.11 -0.93 3.35
CA GLY A 13 13.24 -0.17 4.59
C GLY A 13 12.06 0.77 4.82
N ALA A 14 11.62 1.49 3.79
CA ALA A 14 10.44 2.37 3.87
C ALA A 14 9.14 1.60 4.15
N ALA A 15 8.95 0.43 3.53
CA ALA A 15 7.80 -0.43 3.80
C ALA A 15 7.79 -0.94 5.25
N LEU A 16 8.94 -1.40 5.75
CA LEU A 16 9.10 -1.83 7.16
C LEU A 16 8.90 -0.67 8.14
N LEU A 17 9.39 0.53 7.81
CA LEU A 17 9.14 1.73 8.58
C LEU A 17 7.65 2.05 8.64
N GLY A 18 6.92 1.95 7.53
CA GLY A 18 5.46 2.11 7.50
C GLY A 18 4.74 1.13 8.43
N LEU A 19 5.15 -0.14 8.44
CA LEU A 19 4.62 -1.15 9.38
C LEU A 19 4.96 -0.83 10.85
N TYR A 20 6.20 -0.37 11.10
CA TYR A 20 6.64 0.02 12.43
C TYR A 20 5.82 1.22 12.95
N LEU A 21 5.68 2.28 12.15
CA LEU A 21 4.91 3.46 12.53
C LEU A 21 3.42 3.13 12.75
N ALA A 22 2.85 2.24 11.93
CA ALA A 22 1.49 1.75 12.14
C ALA A 22 1.33 1.02 13.49
N ASN A 23 2.30 0.18 13.88
CA ASN A 23 2.30 -0.43 15.21
C ASN A 23 2.44 0.60 16.32
N LEU A 24 3.36 1.57 16.15
CA LEU A 24 3.57 2.63 17.12
C LEU A 24 2.27 3.40 17.38
N PHE A 25 1.56 3.79 16.32
CA PHE A 25 0.27 4.46 16.43
C PHE A 25 -0.76 3.61 17.19
N TYR A 26 -0.85 2.33 16.84
CA TYR A 26 -1.73 1.40 17.53
C TYR A 26 -1.39 1.27 19.04
N ASP A 27 -0.10 1.25 19.40
CA ASP A 27 0.35 1.16 20.79
C ASP A 27 0.01 2.41 21.60
N TYR A 28 0.06 3.58 20.96
CA TYR A 28 -0.45 4.85 21.51
C TYR A 28 -1.99 4.94 21.55
N GLN A 29 -2.71 3.82 21.39
CA GLN A 29 -4.17 3.75 21.43
C GLN A 29 -4.86 4.56 20.33
N ILE A 30 -4.14 4.87 19.24
CA ILE A 30 -4.78 5.44 18.04
C ILE A 30 -5.63 4.34 17.40
N PRO A 31 -6.89 4.62 17.03
CA PRO A 31 -7.78 3.62 16.46
C PRO A 31 -7.15 2.89 15.27
N GLN A 32 -7.28 1.56 15.24
CA GLN A 32 -6.62 0.71 14.24
C GLN A 32 -6.94 1.10 12.79
N TYR A 33 -8.16 1.55 12.52
CA TYR A 33 -8.58 2.02 11.20
C TYR A 33 -7.81 3.28 10.72
N LEU A 34 -7.24 4.04 11.66
CA LEU A 34 -6.38 5.19 11.39
C LEU A 34 -4.90 4.78 11.36
N SER A 35 -4.44 4.00 12.34
CA SER A 35 -3.07 3.49 12.42
C SER A 35 -2.65 2.76 11.14
N ARG A 36 -3.55 1.97 10.55
CA ARG A 36 -3.27 1.24 9.31
C ARG A 36 -3.02 2.13 8.09
N LYS A 37 -3.43 3.41 8.12
CA LYS A 37 -3.24 4.33 6.99
C LYS A 37 -1.77 4.65 6.75
N LEU A 38 -0.92 4.53 7.79
CA LEU A 38 0.53 4.62 7.64
C LEU A 38 1.09 3.52 6.75
N GLY A 39 0.59 2.28 6.89
CA GLY A 39 0.94 1.18 5.99
C GLY A 39 0.46 1.41 4.56
N HIS A 40 -0.75 1.98 4.38
CA HIS A 40 -1.30 2.29 3.06
C HIS A 40 -0.50 3.39 2.34
N LEU A 41 -0.17 4.49 3.05
CA LEU A 41 0.65 5.56 2.50
C LEU A 41 2.07 5.08 2.22
N GLY A 42 2.67 4.29 3.12
CA GLY A 42 3.98 3.69 2.90
C GLY A 42 4.02 2.80 1.66
N GLY A 43 3.01 1.96 1.48
CA GLY A 43 2.86 1.15 0.27
C GLY A 43 2.65 1.99 -1.00
N CYS A 44 1.80 3.02 -0.93
CA CYS A 44 1.58 3.94 -2.05
C CYS A 44 2.88 4.63 -2.50
N VAL A 45 3.64 5.19 -1.55
CA VAL A 45 4.92 5.84 -1.85
C VAL A 45 5.92 4.83 -2.40
N GLY A 46 6.00 3.63 -1.81
CA GLY A 46 6.88 2.56 -2.29
C GLY A 46 6.60 2.20 -3.75
N PHE A 47 5.34 1.99 -4.11
CA PHE A 47 4.95 1.70 -5.50
C PHE A 47 5.17 2.88 -6.44
N LEU A 48 4.86 4.12 -6.03
CA LEU A 48 5.08 5.32 -6.86
C LEU A 48 6.55 5.51 -7.22
N LEU A 49 7.47 5.14 -6.33
CA LEU A 49 8.91 5.27 -6.57
C LEU A 49 9.45 4.20 -7.52
N CYS A 50 8.80 3.04 -7.62
CA CYS A 50 9.31 1.91 -8.41
C CYS A 50 9.60 2.25 -9.89
N PRO A 51 8.69 2.88 -10.66
CA PRO A 51 8.95 3.24 -12.06
C PRO A 51 10.12 4.19 -12.27
N PHE A 52 10.46 4.99 -11.25
CA PHE A 52 11.59 5.92 -11.31
C PHE A 52 12.92 5.28 -10.94
N LEU A 53 12.89 4.26 -10.07
CA LEU A 53 14.09 3.67 -9.47
C LEU A 53 14.56 2.39 -10.17
N PHE A 54 13.67 1.70 -10.89
CA PHE A 54 13.96 0.40 -11.49
C PHE A 54 13.70 0.43 -12.99
N HIS A 55 14.63 -0.12 -13.77
CA HIS A 55 14.47 -0.25 -15.21
C HIS A 55 13.56 -1.40 -15.63
N SER A 56 13.34 -2.39 -14.75
CA SER A 56 12.49 -3.55 -15.06
C SER A 56 11.64 -3.93 -13.86
N PHE A 57 10.58 -4.69 -14.14
CA PHE A 57 9.60 -5.14 -13.14
C PHE A 57 10.15 -6.10 -12.07
N TRP A 58 11.33 -6.69 -12.26
CA TRP A 58 11.85 -7.75 -11.39
C TRP A 58 12.01 -7.32 -9.93
N TRP A 59 12.62 -6.15 -9.67
CA TRP A 59 12.78 -5.66 -8.30
C TRP A 59 11.44 -5.35 -7.63
N PRO A 60 10.52 -4.57 -8.26
CA PRO A 60 9.17 -4.39 -7.76
C PRO A 60 8.44 -5.72 -7.48
N LEU A 61 8.54 -6.70 -8.38
CA LEU A 61 7.90 -8.00 -8.24
C LEU A 61 8.48 -8.81 -7.07
N ILE A 62 9.81 -8.86 -6.93
CA ILE A 62 10.51 -9.53 -5.82
C ILE A 62 10.11 -8.88 -4.49
N LEU A 63 10.18 -7.55 -4.40
CA LEU A 63 9.86 -6.80 -3.19
C LEU A 63 8.40 -7.01 -2.78
N THR A 64 7.46 -6.90 -3.72
CA THR A 64 6.03 -7.08 -3.42
C THR A 64 5.69 -8.53 -3.06
N THR A 65 6.36 -9.50 -3.68
CA THR A 65 6.20 -10.93 -3.35
C THR A 65 6.75 -11.22 -1.96
N ALA A 66 7.97 -10.76 -1.66
CA ALA A 66 8.59 -10.90 -0.35
C ALA A 66 7.74 -10.23 0.75
N PHE A 67 7.20 -9.05 0.48
CA PHE A 67 6.32 -8.35 1.41
C PHE A 67 5.00 -9.09 1.65
N THR A 68 4.39 -9.64 0.59
CA THR A 68 3.21 -10.51 0.71
C THR A 68 3.50 -11.74 1.60
N ILE A 69 4.62 -12.42 1.35
CA ILE A 69 5.05 -13.58 2.15
C ILE A 69 5.32 -13.18 3.59
N LEU A 70 5.98 -12.06 3.83
CA LEU A 70 6.25 -11.53 5.18
C LEU A 70 4.95 -11.32 5.96
N LEU A 71 3.96 -10.64 5.36
CA LEU A 71 2.68 -10.38 6.01
C LEU A 71 1.87 -11.66 6.22
N LEU A 72 1.89 -12.58 5.26
CA LEU A 72 1.27 -13.90 5.39
C LEU A 72 1.89 -14.71 6.53
N TYR A 73 3.22 -14.77 6.59
CA TYR A 73 3.95 -15.44 7.67
C TYR A 73 3.63 -14.80 9.02
N ALA A 74 3.66 -13.47 9.11
CA ALA A 74 3.32 -12.76 10.33
C ALA A 74 1.90 -13.08 10.79
N ARG A 75 0.92 -13.10 9.87
CA ARG A 75 -0.47 -13.43 10.20
C ARG A 75 -0.64 -14.88 10.67
N ALA A 76 0.03 -15.83 10.01
CA ALA A 76 -0.11 -17.25 10.29
C ALA A 76 0.63 -17.68 11.58
N PHE A 77 1.85 -17.20 11.80
CA PHE A 77 2.74 -17.72 12.85
C PHE A 77 3.04 -16.71 13.96
N ARG A 78 2.90 -15.40 13.71
CA ARG A 78 3.28 -14.34 14.65
C ARG A 78 2.22 -13.21 14.68
N PRO A 79 0.93 -13.49 14.96
CA PRO A 79 -0.20 -12.57 14.69
C PRO A 79 -0.17 -11.25 15.47
N LYS A 80 0.68 -11.12 16.50
CA LYS A 80 0.92 -9.86 17.22
C LYS A 80 1.90 -8.91 16.51
N THR A 81 2.61 -9.42 15.51
CA THR A 81 3.53 -8.66 14.65
C THR A 81 2.70 -7.89 13.62
N PHE A 82 3.05 -6.62 13.39
CA PHE A 82 2.33 -5.73 12.45
C PHE A 82 0.83 -5.54 12.79
N ARG A 83 0.47 -5.62 14.08
CA ARG A 83 -0.89 -5.41 14.61
C ARG A 83 -1.54 -4.10 14.15
N GLY A 84 -0.74 -3.05 13.92
CA GLY A 84 -1.21 -1.75 13.50
C GLY A 84 -1.81 -1.69 12.09
N VAL A 85 -1.50 -2.66 11.22
CA VAL A 85 -2.05 -2.72 9.84
C VAL A 85 -3.15 -3.77 9.64
N GLY A 86 -3.47 -4.55 10.68
CA GLY A 86 -4.47 -5.62 10.59
C GLY A 86 -5.92 -5.15 10.40
N GLY A 87 -6.83 -6.08 10.08
CA GLY A 87 -8.28 -5.84 9.99
C GLY A 87 -8.88 -5.18 11.24
N SER A 88 -9.46 -3.97 11.09
CA SER A 88 -10.19 -3.28 12.16
C SER A 88 -11.47 -4.05 12.49
N GLY A 89 -11.60 -4.54 13.71
CA GLY A 89 -12.81 -5.24 14.20
C GLY A 89 -13.17 -6.53 13.44
N ARG A 90 -12.34 -6.97 12.49
CA ARG A 90 -12.54 -8.15 11.65
C ARG A 90 -11.21 -8.90 11.56
N PRO A 91 -10.92 -9.80 12.52
CA PRO A 91 -9.65 -10.54 12.55
C PRO A 91 -9.40 -11.38 11.28
N GLN A 92 -10.47 -11.73 10.57
CA GLN A 92 -10.49 -12.46 9.29
C GLN A 92 -10.16 -11.57 8.07
N ALA A 93 -10.18 -10.24 8.20
CA ALA A 93 -9.93 -9.34 7.09
C ALA A 93 -8.42 -9.26 6.82
N LEU A 94 -7.96 -10.00 5.81
CA LEU A 94 -6.57 -10.08 5.36
C LEU A 94 -6.20 -9.00 4.34
N ALA A 95 -6.82 -7.81 4.43
CA ALA A 95 -6.65 -6.76 3.44
C ALA A 95 -5.18 -6.32 3.30
N GLU A 96 -4.41 -6.35 4.39
CA GLU A 96 -2.97 -6.06 4.38
C GLU A 96 -2.15 -7.07 3.57
N ILE A 97 -2.62 -8.31 3.42
CA ILE A 97 -1.98 -9.35 2.59
C ILE A 97 -2.47 -9.24 1.15
N HIS A 98 -3.79 -9.05 0.95
CA HIS A 98 -4.38 -8.96 -0.38
C HIS A 98 -3.84 -7.78 -1.18
N PHE A 99 -3.59 -6.63 -0.53
CA PHE A 99 -3.06 -5.44 -1.21
C PHE A 99 -1.73 -5.70 -1.95
N PRO A 100 -0.64 -6.14 -1.30
CA PRO A 100 0.60 -6.45 -2.00
C PRO A 100 0.48 -7.69 -2.89
N ALA A 101 -0.39 -8.65 -2.57
CA ALA A 101 -0.65 -9.82 -3.42
C ALA A 101 -1.25 -9.43 -4.78
N THR A 102 -2.20 -8.49 -4.80
CA THR A 102 -2.70 -7.88 -6.04
C THR A 102 -1.58 -7.19 -6.81
N GLY A 103 -0.63 -6.56 -6.10
CA GLY A 103 0.60 -6.03 -6.67
C GLY A 103 1.40 -7.04 -7.47
N ILE A 104 1.52 -8.29 -7.00
CA ILE A 104 2.25 -9.36 -7.72
C ILE A 104 1.66 -9.56 -9.12
N VAL A 105 0.34 -9.70 -9.19
CA VAL A 105 -0.38 -9.95 -10.44
C VAL A 105 -0.29 -8.75 -11.38
N ILE A 106 -0.59 -7.55 -10.86
CA ILE A 106 -0.62 -6.33 -11.69
C ILE A 106 0.78 -5.96 -12.18
N ILE A 107 1.83 -6.06 -11.35
CA ILE A 107 3.22 -5.82 -11.78
C ILE A 107 3.64 -6.87 -12.81
N GLY A 108 3.37 -8.15 -12.55
CA GLY A 108 3.73 -9.23 -13.46
C GLY A 108 3.08 -9.08 -14.84
N ILE A 109 1.81 -8.69 -14.90
CA ILE A 109 1.08 -8.53 -16.17
C ILE A 109 1.42 -7.18 -16.81
N CYS A 110 1.12 -6.07 -16.13
CA CYS A 110 1.17 -4.74 -16.77
C CYS A 110 2.60 -4.29 -17.03
N TRP A 111 3.51 -4.48 -16.08
CA TRP A 111 4.92 -4.14 -16.31
C TRP A 111 5.69 -5.30 -16.92
N GLY A 112 5.47 -6.54 -16.46
CA GLY A 112 6.23 -7.68 -16.96
C GLY A 112 5.87 -8.14 -18.38
N LEU A 113 4.59 -8.17 -18.73
CA LEU A 113 4.14 -8.65 -20.05
C LEU A 113 3.85 -7.51 -21.04
N LEU A 114 3.32 -6.39 -20.56
CA LEU A 114 2.96 -5.26 -21.43
C LEU A 114 4.03 -4.15 -21.47
N ASP A 115 5.07 -4.23 -20.63
CA ASP A 115 6.12 -3.21 -20.47
C ASP A 115 5.58 -1.81 -20.09
N GLU A 116 4.44 -1.78 -19.39
CA GLU A 116 3.74 -0.56 -18.97
C GLU A 116 3.84 -0.39 -17.43
N PRO A 117 4.93 0.21 -16.89
CA PRO A 117 5.15 0.36 -15.45
C PRO A 117 4.07 1.19 -14.76
N TRP A 118 3.61 2.24 -15.42
CA TRP A 118 2.62 3.16 -14.87
C TRP A 118 1.24 2.52 -14.79
N LEU A 119 0.87 1.71 -15.78
CA LEU A 119 -0.34 0.91 -15.74
C LEU A 119 -0.33 -0.07 -14.56
N ALA A 120 0.85 -0.59 -14.19
CA ALA A 120 0.98 -1.43 -13.01
C ALA A 120 0.80 -0.66 -11.69
N VAL A 121 1.35 0.55 -11.60
CA VAL A 121 1.46 1.29 -10.34
C VAL A 121 0.21 2.10 -10.00
N VAL A 122 -0.49 2.67 -10.97
CA VAL A 122 -1.68 3.52 -10.73
C VAL A 122 -2.75 2.82 -9.89
N PRO A 123 -3.19 1.58 -10.22
CA PRO A 123 -4.22 0.91 -9.43
C PRO A 123 -3.77 0.64 -7.98
N LEU A 124 -2.48 0.35 -7.79
CA LEU A 124 -1.89 0.13 -6.46
C LEU A 124 -1.90 1.44 -5.64
N CYS A 125 -1.66 2.57 -6.29
CA CYS A 125 -1.71 3.89 -5.67
C CYS A 125 -3.15 4.31 -5.33
N PHE A 126 -4.13 3.92 -6.15
CA PHE A 126 -5.54 4.11 -5.81
C PHE A 126 -5.95 3.31 -4.58
N MET A 127 -5.51 2.06 -4.48
CA MET A 127 -5.77 1.22 -3.30
C MET A 127 -5.02 1.71 -2.06
N GLY A 128 -3.76 2.12 -2.18
CA GLY A 128 -2.97 2.64 -1.05
C GLY A 128 -3.36 4.07 -0.69
N GLY A 129 -3.03 5.03 -1.56
CA GLY A 129 -3.26 6.46 -1.33
C GLY A 129 -4.73 6.82 -1.23
N GLY A 130 -5.57 6.33 -2.15
CA GLY A 130 -7.01 6.60 -2.14
C GLY A 130 -7.70 6.09 -0.87
N ASP A 131 -7.43 4.86 -0.43
CA ASP A 131 -7.97 4.32 0.81
C ASP A 131 -7.43 5.05 2.06
N ALA A 132 -6.15 5.48 2.03
CA ALA A 132 -5.57 6.27 3.10
C ALA A 132 -6.30 7.60 3.29
N ILE A 133 -6.40 8.41 2.24
CA ILE A 133 -7.11 9.70 2.28
C ILE A 133 -8.57 9.51 2.68
N THR A 134 -9.23 8.49 2.14
CA THR A 134 -10.61 8.14 2.51
C THR A 134 -10.77 7.92 4.01
N GLY A 135 -9.88 7.17 4.64
CA GLY A 135 -9.96 6.92 6.09
C GLY A 135 -9.59 8.14 6.93
N LEU A 136 -8.64 8.97 6.49
CA LEU A 136 -8.32 10.24 7.17
C LEU A 136 -9.53 11.18 7.17
N ILE A 137 -10.18 11.34 6.02
CA ILE A 137 -11.39 12.17 5.88
C ILE A 137 -12.52 11.61 6.75
N ARG A 138 -12.76 10.30 6.72
CA ARG A 138 -13.79 9.65 7.55
C ARG A 138 -13.52 9.84 9.03
N SER A 139 -12.27 9.70 9.46
CA SER A 139 -11.87 9.93 10.85
C SER A 139 -12.17 11.37 11.27
N LYS A 140 -11.80 12.36 10.44
CA LYS A 140 -11.98 13.78 10.77
C LYS A 140 -13.43 14.23 10.72
N ILE A 141 -14.22 13.76 9.75
CA ILE A 141 -15.60 14.24 9.54
C ILE A 141 -16.60 13.44 10.37
N TYR A 142 -16.44 12.12 10.45
CA TYR A 142 -17.41 11.24 11.11
C TYR A 142 -16.96 10.75 12.49
N GLY A 143 -15.66 10.86 12.83
CA GLY A 143 -15.11 10.40 14.11
C GLY A 143 -15.04 8.87 14.27
N ARG A 144 -15.46 8.11 13.25
CA ARG A 144 -15.56 6.64 13.29
C ARG A 144 -15.39 6.01 11.91
N GLU A 145 -15.15 4.70 11.90
CA GLU A 145 -15.01 3.89 10.69
C GLU A 145 -16.39 3.64 10.03
N VAL A 146 -16.87 4.60 9.25
CA VAL A 146 -18.12 4.49 8.48
C VAL A 146 -17.89 4.80 7.00
N LYS A 147 -18.63 4.10 6.14
CA LYS A 147 -18.72 4.49 4.72
C LYS A 147 -19.60 5.73 4.63
N GLY A 148 -19.11 6.77 3.98
CA GLY A 148 -19.84 8.03 3.82
C GLY A 148 -19.33 8.81 2.62
N ASN A 149 -20.19 9.68 2.10
CA ASN A 149 -19.99 10.37 0.82
C ASN A 149 -18.70 11.21 0.81
N TRP A 150 -18.35 11.86 1.93
CA TRP A 150 -17.13 12.66 2.00
C TRP A 150 -15.87 11.82 1.85
N GLY A 151 -15.85 10.60 2.41
CA GLY A 151 -14.74 9.68 2.19
C GLY A 151 -14.63 9.24 0.73
N SER A 152 -15.77 8.93 0.10
CA SER A 152 -15.80 8.54 -1.33
C SER A 152 -15.37 9.68 -2.26
N LEU A 153 -15.79 10.93 -1.96
CA LEU A 153 -15.33 12.12 -2.68
C LEU A 153 -13.82 12.30 -2.53
N GLY A 154 -13.29 12.10 -1.32
CA GLY A 154 -11.85 12.13 -1.07
C GLY A 154 -11.08 11.09 -1.88
N MET A 155 -11.60 9.85 -1.95
CA MET A 155 -11.04 8.81 -2.81
C MET A 155 -11.01 9.25 -4.27
N LEU A 156 -12.15 9.72 -4.78
CA LEU A 156 -12.30 10.14 -6.17
C LEU A 156 -11.30 11.24 -6.53
N ILE A 157 -11.22 12.30 -5.72
CA ILE A 157 -10.26 13.40 -5.94
C ILE A 157 -8.83 12.87 -5.93
N THR A 158 -8.48 12.03 -4.96
CA THR A 158 -7.12 11.45 -4.85
C THR A 158 -6.78 10.62 -6.09
N CYS A 159 -7.69 9.75 -6.53
CA CYS A 159 -7.52 8.94 -7.72
C CYS A 159 -7.41 9.78 -8.99
N LEU A 160 -8.23 10.83 -9.14
CA LEU A 160 -8.16 11.74 -10.29
C LEU A 160 -6.85 12.52 -10.32
N VAL A 161 -6.35 12.99 -9.17
CA VAL A 161 -5.05 13.66 -9.08
C VAL A 161 -3.92 12.71 -9.46
N LEU A 162 -3.91 11.49 -8.90
CA LEU A 162 -2.92 10.48 -9.24
C LEU A 162 -2.98 10.10 -10.72
N ALA A 163 -4.18 9.89 -11.26
CA ALA A 163 -4.39 9.61 -12.68
C ALA A 163 -3.85 10.76 -13.54
N TYR A 164 -4.15 12.00 -13.19
CA TYR A 164 -3.72 13.18 -13.93
C TYR A 164 -2.19 13.26 -14.06
N PHE A 165 -1.41 12.88 -13.05
CA PHE A 165 0.05 12.95 -13.13
C PHE A 165 0.72 11.70 -13.69
N ILE A 166 -0.02 10.57 -13.80
CA ILE A 166 0.55 9.29 -14.21
C ILE A 166 0.06 8.93 -15.61
N HIS A 167 0.94 9.12 -16.60
CA HIS A 167 0.76 8.71 -17.99
C HIS A 167 1.20 7.25 -18.20
N PRO A 168 0.67 6.50 -19.18
CA PRO A 168 -0.20 6.95 -20.26
C PRO A 168 -1.70 6.93 -19.92
N TYR A 169 -2.44 7.93 -20.41
CA TYR A 169 -3.90 7.87 -20.49
C TYR A 169 -4.24 7.20 -21.82
N TRP A 170 -4.59 5.93 -21.79
CA TRP A 170 -5.05 5.21 -22.96
C TRP A 170 -6.52 4.87 -22.79
#